data_AF-A0A1T4RFJ9-F1
#
_entry.id   AF-A0A1T4RFJ9-F1
#
_cell.length_a   1.000
_cell.length_b   1.000
_cell.length_c   1.000
_cell.angle_alpha   90.00
_cell.angle_beta   90.00
_cell.angle_gamma   90.00
#
_symmetry.space_group_name_H-M   'P 1'
#
loop_
_entity.id
_entity.type
_entity.pdbx_description
1 polymer ?
#
loop_
_entity_poly.entity_id
_entity_poly.type
_entity_poly.pdbx_seq_one_letter_code
_entity_poly.pdbx_strand_id
1 'polypeptide(L)'
;MKKSFWILLVITCTCFAYCSPRIQHTTDETSMAIDFIKQAMAEKMSGKEFILSGKPRNMEEFTCLENLMEDTAGFSAAERRQIRKQVSHPGITAWTGDMFPQARILNADTIKAAFMERDKSWPYFHKQYGKSYYQVSVPIFLRNNTLCLFYTDYNCGPLCGQGAWVLYKKTGDKWESIKTFCRWIS
;
A
#
# COMPACT_ATOMS: atom_id res chain seq x y z
N MET A 1 -23.73 71.72 -35.91
CA MET A 1 -23.30 71.05 -34.66
C MET A 1 -23.78 69.61 -34.69
N LYS A 2 -22.93 68.65 -35.06
CA LYS A 2 -23.21 67.20 -35.00
C LYS A 2 -22.09 66.60 -34.15
N LYS A 3 -22.43 66.03 -32.98
CA LYS A 3 -21.48 65.33 -32.11
C LYS A 3 -21.66 63.83 -32.33
N SER A 4 -20.62 63.18 -32.84
CA SER A 4 -20.53 61.74 -33.00
C SER A 4 -20.24 61.08 -31.65
N PHE A 5 -21.02 60.07 -31.30
CA PHE A 5 -20.85 59.23 -30.12
C PHE A 5 -20.09 57.96 -30.53
N TRP A 6 -18.89 57.75 -29.99
CA TRP A 6 -18.17 56.47 -30.12
C TRP A 6 -18.48 55.62 -28.89
N ILE A 7 -19.16 54.49 -29.10
CA ILE A 7 -19.37 53.46 -28.08
C ILE A 7 -18.19 52.50 -28.16
N LEU A 8 -17.32 52.50 -27.13
CA LEU A 8 -16.31 51.47 -26.92
C LEU A 8 -16.98 50.27 -26.22
N LEU A 9 -17.08 49.15 -26.94
CA LEU A 9 -17.52 47.86 -26.39
C LEU A 9 -16.31 47.19 -25.71
N VAL A 10 -16.26 47.19 -24.39
CA VAL A 10 -15.26 46.45 -23.61
C VAL A 10 -15.72 45.01 -23.47
N ILE A 11 -15.11 44.10 -24.23
CA ILE A 11 -15.28 42.65 -24.08
C ILE A 11 -14.41 42.19 -22.91
N THR A 12 -15.00 42.03 -21.73
CA THR A 12 -14.33 41.36 -20.62
C THR A 12 -14.37 39.86 -20.84
N CYS A 13 -13.25 39.31 -21.32
CA CYS A 13 -13.03 37.87 -21.40
C CYS A 13 -12.81 37.31 -19.99
N THR A 14 -13.86 36.82 -19.33
CA THR A 14 -13.72 36.06 -18.10
C THR A 14 -13.19 34.66 -18.43
N CYS A 15 -11.86 34.54 -18.51
CA CYS A 15 -11.21 33.23 -18.45
C CYS A 15 -11.50 32.62 -17.07
N PHE A 16 -12.55 31.80 -16.98
CA PHE A 16 -12.67 30.82 -15.91
C PHE A 16 -11.50 29.86 -16.05
N ALA A 17 -10.44 30.12 -15.27
CA ALA A 17 -9.40 29.15 -15.01
C ALA A 17 -10.06 27.95 -14.29
N TYR A 18 -10.45 26.94 -15.06
CA TYR A 18 -10.67 25.59 -14.55
C TYR A 18 -9.32 25.06 -14.06
N CYS A 19 -8.94 25.44 -12.84
CA CYS A 19 -7.85 24.82 -12.13
C CYS A 19 -8.29 23.40 -11.78
N SER A 20 -7.91 22.42 -12.62
CA SER A 20 -8.13 21.01 -12.34
C SER A 20 -7.29 20.61 -11.12
N PRO A 21 -7.88 20.16 -10.00
CA PRO A 21 -7.13 19.75 -8.83
C PRO A 21 -6.58 18.34 -9.08
N ARG A 22 -5.43 18.23 -9.76
CA ARG A 22 -4.81 16.94 -10.08
C ARG A 22 -3.57 16.61 -9.23
N ILE A 23 -3.11 17.51 -8.36
CA ILE A 23 -1.81 17.34 -7.66
C ILE A 23 -1.96 17.03 -6.15
N GLN A 24 -3.10 17.28 -5.51
CA GLN A 24 -3.27 17.00 -4.07
C GLN A 24 -3.54 15.52 -3.72
N HIS A 25 -3.94 14.69 -4.69
CA HIS A 25 -4.47 13.35 -4.40
C HIS A 25 -3.40 12.32 -3.97
N THR A 26 -2.12 12.51 -4.32
CA THR A 26 -1.07 11.50 -4.11
C THR A 26 -0.42 11.55 -2.73
N THR A 27 -0.38 12.74 -2.10
CA THR A 27 0.19 12.92 -0.76
C THR A 27 -0.70 12.32 0.31
N ASP A 28 -2.01 12.43 0.15
CA ASP A 28 -3.00 11.98 1.12
C ASP A 28 -3.09 10.44 1.16
N GLU A 29 -3.10 9.79 -0.02
CA GLU A 29 -3.10 8.33 -0.11
C GLU A 29 -1.84 7.70 0.49
N THR A 30 -0.69 8.33 0.27
CA THR A 30 0.59 7.86 0.85
C THR A 30 0.59 7.98 2.37
N SER A 31 0.17 9.14 2.91
CA SER A 31 0.09 9.34 4.36
C SER A 31 -0.87 8.34 5.01
N MET A 32 -2.06 8.15 4.42
CA MET A 32 -3.03 7.17 4.92
C MET A 32 -2.48 5.74 4.92
N ALA A 33 -1.77 5.34 3.86
CA ALA A 33 -1.14 4.03 3.79
C ALA A 33 -0.12 3.83 4.90
N ILE A 34 0.74 4.84 5.12
CA ILE A 34 1.77 4.82 6.17
C ILE A 34 1.12 4.72 7.56
N ASP A 35 0.11 5.55 7.83
CA ASP A 35 -0.59 5.57 9.12
C ASP A 35 -1.28 4.25 9.40
N PHE A 36 -1.96 3.68 8.39
CA PHE A 36 -2.57 2.37 8.50
C PHE A 36 -1.52 1.28 8.80
N ILE A 37 -0.41 1.23 8.05
CA ILE A 37 0.64 0.21 8.25
C ILE A 37 1.23 0.33 9.65
N LYS A 38 1.51 1.54 10.12
CA LYS A 38 2.03 1.78 11.48
C LYS A 38 1.08 1.26 12.55
N GLN A 39 -0.23 1.42 12.38
CA GLN A 39 -1.22 0.88 13.31
C GLN A 39 -1.35 -0.64 13.21
N ALA A 40 -1.51 -1.17 12.00
CA ALA A 40 -1.69 -2.60 11.75
C ALA A 40 -0.46 -3.43 12.14
N MET A 41 0.73 -2.83 12.14
CA MET A 41 2.00 -3.48 12.48
C MET A 41 2.63 -2.95 13.77
N ALA A 42 1.93 -2.16 14.57
CA ALA A 42 2.48 -1.47 15.74
C ALA A 42 3.24 -2.41 16.69
N GLU A 43 2.64 -3.55 17.01
CA GLU A 43 3.25 -4.57 17.88
C GLU A 43 4.56 -5.09 17.28
N LYS A 44 4.59 -5.39 15.97
CA LYS A 44 5.78 -5.95 15.29
C LYS A 44 6.88 -4.92 15.12
N MET A 45 6.53 -3.67 14.86
CA MET A 45 7.47 -2.55 14.72
C MET A 45 8.07 -2.10 16.06
N SER A 46 7.45 -2.44 17.20
CA SER A 46 7.97 -2.11 18.52
C SER A 46 9.20 -2.94 18.96
N GLY A 47 9.50 -4.02 18.22
CA GLY A 47 10.65 -4.89 18.49
C GLY A 47 11.99 -4.24 18.20
N LYS A 48 13.07 -4.79 18.79
CA LYS A 48 14.45 -4.30 18.62
C LYS A 48 14.99 -4.41 17.17
N GLU A 49 14.33 -5.21 16.32
CA GLU A 49 14.80 -5.47 14.95
C GLU A 49 13.60 -5.68 14.01
N PHE A 50 13.10 -4.60 13.41
CA PHE A 50 12.06 -4.67 12.38
C PHE A 50 12.66 -4.38 11.00
N ILE A 51 12.77 -5.42 10.18
CA ILE A 51 13.30 -5.34 8.82
C ILE A 51 12.14 -5.38 7.84
N LEU A 52 12.02 -4.36 7.00
CA LEU A 52 10.98 -4.27 5.97
C LEU A 52 11.62 -4.33 4.58
N SER A 53 11.07 -5.17 3.71
CA SER A 53 11.38 -5.12 2.27
C SER A 53 10.98 -3.77 1.71
N GLY A 54 11.91 -3.08 1.05
CA GLY A 54 11.67 -1.79 0.42
C GLY A 54 10.75 -1.87 -0.79
N LYS A 55 10.46 -3.07 -1.32
CA LYS A 55 9.45 -3.27 -2.37
C LYS A 55 8.16 -3.79 -1.75
N PRO A 56 6.99 -3.19 -2.04
CA PRO A 56 5.70 -3.72 -1.66
C PRO A 56 5.47 -5.12 -2.24
N ARG A 57 4.72 -5.97 -1.52
CA ARG A 57 4.30 -7.28 -2.00
C ARG A 57 3.33 -7.11 -3.17
N ASN A 58 3.65 -7.74 -4.31
CA ASN A 58 2.74 -7.84 -5.43
C ASN A 58 1.66 -8.88 -5.13
N MET A 59 0.39 -8.48 -5.17
CA MET A 59 -0.73 -9.37 -4.86
C MET A 59 -1.29 -10.11 -6.09
N GLU A 60 -0.81 -9.79 -7.31
CA GLU A 60 -1.18 -10.53 -8.53
C GLU A 60 -0.65 -11.97 -8.54
N GLU A 61 0.44 -12.22 -7.82
CA GLU A 61 1.16 -13.51 -7.82
C GLU A 61 0.51 -14.54 -6.87
N PHE A 62 -0.62 -14.22 -6.24
CA PHE A 62 -1.27 -15.07 -5.23
C PHE A 62 -2.69 -15.47 -5.65
N THR A 63 -3.02 -16.74 -5.43
CA THR A 63 -4.39 -17.29 -5.51
C THR A 63 -5.39 -16.56 -4.59
N CYS A 64 -4.88 -15.80 -3.63
CA CYS A 64 -5.68 -15.00 -2.72
C CYS A 64 -6.56 -13.95 -3.44
N LEU A 65 -6.13 -13.43 -4.59
CA LEU A 65 -6.92 -12.45 -5.34
C LEU A 65 -8.20 -13.09 -5.90
N GLU A 66 -8.12 -14.33 -6.36
CA GLU A 66 -9.26 -15.07 -6.92
C GLU A 66 -10.35 -15.26 -5.86
N ASN A 67 -9.97 -15.75 -4.67
CA ASN A 67 -10.89 -15.90 -3.53
C ASN A 67 -11.60 -14.58 -3.17
N LEU A 68 -10.89 -13.45 -3.26
CA LEU A 68 -11.49 -12.14 -3.02
C LEU A 68 -12.47 -11.75 -4.13
N MET A 69 -12.12 -12.04 -5.40
CA MET A 69 -12.95 -11.71 -6.55
C MET A 69 -14.28 -12.50 -6.56
N GLU A 70 -14.33 -13.65 -5.91
CA GLU A 70 -15.54 -14.47 -5.74
C GLU A 70 -16.47 -13.95 -4.63
N ASP A 71 -15.98 -13.08 -3.74
CA ASP A 71 -16.77 -12.52 -2.65
C ASP A 71 -17.76 -11.45 -3.14
N THR A 72 -18.90 -11.91 -3.63
CA THR A 72 -20.00 -11.08 -4.14
C THR A 72 -20.91 -10.52 -3.06
N ALA A 73 -20.91 -11.13 -1.87
CA ALA A 73 -21.65 -10.62 -0.72
C ALA A 73 -20.89 -9.49 0.00
N GLY A 74 -19.56 -9.61 0.11
CA GLY A 74 -18.71 -8.65 0.79
C GLY A 74 -18.35 -7.42 -0.03
N PHE A 75 -18.26 -7.55 -1.35
CA PHE A 75 -17.87 -6.47 -2.27
C PHE A 75 -18.82 -6.30 -3.45
N SER A 76 -19.10 -5.06 -3.81
CA SER A 76 -19.75 -4.71 -5.06
C SER A 76 -18.85 -4.97 -6.27
N ALA A 77 -19.46 -5.08 -7.46
CA ALA A 77 -18.70 -5.20 -8.70
C ALA A 77 -17.75 -4.01 -8.95
N ALA A 78 -18.12 -2.81 -8.50
CA ALA A 78 -17.28 -1.62 -8.61
C ALA A 78 -16.04 -1.71 -7.70
N GLU A 79 -16.23 -2.11 -6.44
CA GLU A 79 -15.13 -2.33 -5.49
C GLU A 79 -14.17 -3.41 -6.00
N ARG A 80 -14.66 -4.54 -6.50
CA ARG A 80 -13.80 -5.59 -7.08
C ARG A 80 -12.96 -5.07 -8.25
N ARG A 81 -13.53 -4.24 -9.14
CA ARG A 81 -12.78 -3.59 -10.22
C ARG A 81 -11.72 -2.63 -9.69
N GLN A 82 -12.03 -1.84 -8.67
CA GLN A 82 -11.06 -0.95 -8.03
C GLN A 82 -9.90 -1.75 -7.42
N ILE A 83 -10.21 -2.81 -6.67
CA ILE A 83 -9.21 -3.67 -6.02
C ILE A 83 -8.27 -4.25 -7.07
N ARG A 84 -8.81 -4.84 -8.14
CA ARG A 84 -7.99 -5.37 -9.23
C ARG A 84 -7.08 -4.30 -9.83
N LYS A 85 -7.61 -3.10 -10.10
CA LYS A 85 -6.82 -1.99 -10.64
C LYS A 85 -5.66 -1.62 -9.71
N GLN A 86 -5.90 -1.48 -8.41
CA GLN A 86 -4.88 -1.08 -7.43
C GLN A 86 -3.86 -2.18 -7.16
N VAL A 87 -4.26 -3.46 -7.25
CA VAL A 87 -3.34 -4.59 -7.19
C VAL A 87 -2.38 -4.56 -8.38
N SER A 88 -2.87 -4.34 -9.60
CA SER A 88 -2.05 -4.28 -10.82
C SER A 88 -1.22 -3.00 -10.96
N HIS A 89 -1.73 -1.88 -10.46
CA HIS A 89 -1.11 -0.56 -10.60
C HIS A 89 -1.10 0.15 -9.24
N PRO A 90 -0.28 -0.31 -8.28
CA PRO A 90 -0.18 0.32 -6.98
C PRO A 90 0.41 1.73 -7.12
N GLY A 91 -0.18 2.70 -6.40
CA GLY A 91 0.31 4.08 -6.39
C GLY A 91 1.65 4.26 -5.68
N ILE A 92 2.06 3.27 -4.86
CA ILE A 92 3.32 3.26 -4.13
C ILE A 92 4.16 2.09 -4.64
N THR A 93 5.38 2.38 -5.09
CA THR A 93 6.29 1.38 -5.68
C THR A 93 7.47 1.01 -4.77
N ALA A 94 7.72 1.82 -3.73
CA ALA A 94 8.78 1.58 -2.76
C ALA A 94 8.41 2.11 -1.36
N TRP A 95 8.86 1.41 -0.33
CA TRP A 95 8.89 1.85 1.06
C TRP A 95 10.27 2.46 1.36
N THR A 96 10.32 3.59 2.06
CA THR A 96 11.57 4.28 2.41
C THR A 96 11.71 4.45 3.92
N GLY A 97 12.94 4.76 4.36
CA GLY A 97 13.22 5.03 5.77
C GLY A 97 12.43 6.23 6.31
N ASP A 98 12.18 7.24 5.48
CA ASP A 98 11.38 8.42 5.88
C ASP A 98 9.92 8.04 6.20
N MET A 99 9.37 7.05 5.51
CA MET A 99 8.02 6.54 5.76
C MET A 99 7.96 5.73 7.07
N PHE A 100 9.01 4.94 7.34
CA PHE A 100 9.11 4.06 8.49
C PHE A 100 10.47 4.22 9.21
N PRO A 101 10.67 5.30 9.99
CA PRO A 101 11.97 5.58 10.62
C PRO A 101 12.42 4.51 11.63
N GLN A 102 11.47 3.79 12.22
CA GLN A 102 11.73 2.67 13.14
C GLN A 102 12.08 1.35 12.41
N ALA A 103 11.95 1.30 11.09
CA ALA A 103 12.21 0.12 10.29
C ALA A 103 13.57 0.21 9.60
N ARG A 104 14.31 -0.90 9.57
CA ARG A 104 15.42 -1.03 8.64
C ARG A 104 14.91 -1.49 7.29
N ILE A 105 14.93 -0.60 6.31
CA ILE A 105 14.51 -0.92 4.94
C ILE A 105 15.63 -1.67 4.22
N LEU A 106 15.34 -2.84 3.66
CA LEU A 106 16.24 -3.56 2.76
C LEU A 106 15.71 -3.52 1.33
N ASN A 107 16.56 -3.19 0.36
CA ASN A 107 16.18 -3.24 -1.05
C ASN A 107 15.81 -4.68 -1.44
N ALA A 108 14.77 -4.84 -2.25
CA ALA A 108 14.35 -6.13 -2.77
C ALA A 108 15.46 -6.86 -3.53
N ASP A 109 16.34 -6.15 -4.23
CA ASP A 109 17.49 -6.76 -4.92
C ASP A 109 18.52 -7.30 -3.92
N THR A 110 18.72 -6.63 -2.79
CA THR A 110 19.57 -7.12 -1.70
C THR A 110 18.99 -8.39 -1.09
N ILE A 111 17.67 -8.41 -0.85
CA ILE A 111 16.98 -9.61 -0.36
C ILE A 111 17.15 -10.74 -1.40
N LYS A 112 16.80 -10.50 -2.66
CA LYS A 112 16.91 -11.49 -3.75
C LYS A 112 18.33 -12.04 -3.87
N ALA A 113 19.34 -11.18 -3.84
CA ALA A 113 20.75 -11.57 -3.90
C ALA A 113 21.15 -12.49 -2.73
N ALA A 114 20.65 -12.22 -1.52
CA ALA A 114 20.90 -13.06 -0.35
C ALA A 114 20.35 -14.49 -0.50
N PHE A 115 19.39 -14.72 -1.41
CA PHE A 115 18.77 -16.02 -1.65
C PHE A 115 19.15 -16.68 -2.98
N MET A 116 20.13 -16.15 -3.73
CA MET A 116 20.56 -16.75 -5.00
C MET A 116 21.34 -18.07 -4.81
N GLU A 117 22.10 -18.22 -3.72
CA GLU A 117 22.84 -19.45 -3.39
C GLU A 117 22.06 -20.33 -2.41
N ARG A 118 21.31 -21.31 -2.95
CA ARG A 118 20.30 -22.11 -2.23
C ARG A 118 20.77 -22.73 -0.91
N ASP A 119 22.02 -23.18 -0.83
CA ASP A 119 22.50 -23.97 0.31
C ASP A 119 22.94 -23.11 1.52
N LYS A 120 23.06 -21.79 1.34
CA LYS A 120 23.57 -20.87 2.37
C LYS A 120 22.67 -19.66 2.62
N SER A 121 21.52 -19.58 1.95
CA SER A 121 20.72 -18.35 1.89
C SER A 121 20.33 -17.78 3.25
N TRP A 122 19.72 -18.60 4.11
CA TRP A 122 19.27 -18.15 5.44
C TRP A 122 20.41 -17.93 6.42
N PRO A 123 21.40 -18.83 6.56
CA PRO A 123 22.60 -18.54 7.36
C PRO A 123 23.31 -17.25 6.95
N TYR A 124 23.42 -17.00 5.64
CA TYR A 124 23.98 -15.75 5.12
C TYR A 124 23.11 -14.55 5.49
N PHE A 125 21.79 -14.62 5.25
CA PHE A 125 20.86 -13.54 5.57
C PHE A 125 20.87 -13.20 7.07
N HIS A 126 20.85 -14.22 7.94
CA HIS A 126 20.92 -14.06 9.39
C HIS A 126 22.21 -13.38 9.84
N LYS A 127 23.33 -13.71 9.20
CA LYS A 127 24.64 -13.15 9.53
C LYS A 127 24.77 -11.68 9.08
N GLN A 128 24.27 -11.35 7.88
CA GLN A 128 24.50 -10.05 7.27
C GLN A 128 23.43 -9.02 7.62
N TYR A 129 22.18 -9.46 7.67
CA TYR A 129 21.04 -8.58 7.79
C TYR A 129 20.38 -8.80 9.13
N GLY A 130 19.80 -9.97 9.38
CA GLY A 130 19.07 -10.21 10.62
C GLY A 130 18.24 -11.48 10.54
N LYS A 131 17.52 -11.81 11.62
CA LYS A 131 16.84 -13.11 11.75
C LYS A 131 15.62 -13.28 10.86
N SER A 132 15.06 -12.19 10.34
CA SER A 132 13.79 -12.22 9.63
C SER A 132 13.53 -10.93 8.89
N TYR A 133 12.60 -10.93 7.94
CA TYR A 133 12.10 -9.70 7.33
C TYR A 133 10.60 -9.79 7.03
N TYR A 134 9.96 -8.64 6.94
CA TYR A 134 8.58 -8.48 6.56
C TYR A 134 8.46 -7.99 5.11
N GLN A 135 7.41 -8.41 4.42
CA GLN A 135 6.90 -7.74 3.22
C GLN A 135 5.44 -7.36 3.43
N VAL A 136 5.04 -6.23 2.86
CA VAL A 136 3.67 -5.72 2.99
C VAL A 136 3.18 -5.20 1.66
N SER A 137 1.89 -5.36 1.38
CA SER A 137 1.27 -4.76 0.19
C SER A 137 1.03 -3.28 0.40
N VAL A 138 0.73 -2.57 -0.69
CA VAL A 138 0.08 -1.26 -0.59
C VAL A 138 -1.35 -1.47 -0.07
N PRO A 139 -1.79 -0.76 0.99
CA PRO A 139 -3.14 -0.88 1.50
C PRO A 139 -4.17 -0.38 0.48
N ILE A 140 -5.28 -1.11 0.32
CA ILE A 140 -6.38 -0.75 -0.59
C ILE A 140 -7.56 -0.27 0.25
N PHE A 141 -7.83 1.04 0.21
CA PHE A 141 -8.93 1.65 0.95
C PHE A 141 -10.24 1.64 0.15
N LEU A 142 -11.33 1.30 0.84
CA LEU A 142 -12.67 1.20 0.27
C LEU A 142 -13.67 1.94 1.17
N ARG A 143 -14.84 2.26 0.61
CA ARG A 143 -15.98 2.85 1.33
C ARG A 143 -15.59 4.09 2.14
N ASN A 144 -14.98 5.06 1.49
CA ASN A 144 -14.50 6.30 2.12
C ASN A 144 -13.54 6.04 3.29
N ASN A 145 -12.56 5.15 3.07
CA ASN A 145 -11.51 4.81 4.04
C ASN A 145 -12.02 4.17 5.34
N THR A 146 -13.18 3.50 5.30
CA THR A 146 -13.72 2.74 6.44
C THR A 146 -13.37 1.26 6.37
N LEU A 147 -12.97 0.77 5.20
CA LEU A 147 -12.43 -0.56 4.98
C LEU A 147 -11.02 -0.48 4.37
N CYS A 148 -10.17 -1.43 4.73
CA CYS A 148 -8.82 -1.52 4.20
C CYS A 148 -8.42 -2.99 3.95
N LEU A 149 -7.99 -3.30 2.73
CA LEU A 149 -7.39 -4.58 2.39
C LEU A 149 -5.88 -4.47 2.48
N PHE A 150 -5.26 -5.38 3.24
CA PHE A 150 -3.83 -5.34 3.48
C PHE A 150 -3.25 -6.73 3.62
N TYR A 151 -2.15 -6.97 2.92
CA TYR A 151 -1.37 -8.17 3.04
C TYR A 151 -0.06 -7.90 3.77
N THR A 152 0.31 -8.83 4.63
CA THR A 152 1.62 -8.87 5.26
C THR A 152 2.14 -10.30 5.27
N ASP A 153 3.44 -10.45 5.05
CA ASP A 153 4.16 -11.66 5.37
C ASP A 153 5.43 -11.41 6.18
N TYR A 154 5.85 -12.47 6.84
CA TYR A 154 7.01 -12.58 7.71
C TYR A 154 7.80 -13.81 7.28
N ASN A 155 9.10 -13.63 7.07
CA ASN A 155 10.00 -14.67 6.59
C ASN A 155 11.18 -14.78 7.56
N CYS A 156 11.46 -15.98 8.09
CA CYS A 156 12.46 -16.24 9.13
C CYS A 156 13.28 -17.52 8.94
N GLY A 157 13.12 -18.21 7.81
CA GLY A 157 13.78 -19.49 7.56
C GLY A 157 13.10 -20.29 6.43
N PRO A 158 13.68 -21.43 6.04
CA PRO A 158 13.16 -22.25 4.95
C PRO A 158 11.78 -22.87 5.26
N LEU A 159 11.52 -23.14 6.54
CA LEU A 159 10.24 -23.64 7.08
C LEU A 159 9.78 -22.73 8.23
N CYS A 160 9.98 -21.43 8.06
CA CYS A 160 9.66 -20.43 9.06
C CYS A 160 9.15 -19.21 8.32
N GLY A 161 7.84 -19.07 8.30
CA GLY A 161 7.20 -17.90 7.76
C GLY A 161 5.69 -17.97 7.89
N GLN A 162 5.06 -16.83 7.74
CA GLN A 162 3.62 -16.75 7.67
C GLN A 162 3.21 -15.51 6.88
N GLY A 163 2.05 -15.56 6.27
CA GLY A 163 1.46 -14.41 5.60
C GLY A 163 -0.05 -14.49 5.53
N ALA A 164 -0.70 -13.34 5.42
CA ALA A 164 -2.15 -13.26 5.33
C ALA A 164 -2.61 -12.03 4.56
N TRP A 165 -3.70 -12.18 3.79
CA TRP A 165 -4.44 -11.05 3.22
C TRP A 165 -5.73 -10.83 4.02
N VAL A 166 -5.81 -9.69 4.69
CA VAL A 166 -6.84 -9.41 5.69
C VAL A 166 -7.62 -8.15 5.30
N LEU A 167 -8.94 -8.21 5.48
CA LEU A 167 -9.82 -7.04 5.49
C LEU A 167 -9.89 -6.47 6.89
N TYR A 168 -9.61 -5.19 6.99
CA TYR A 168 -9.75 -4.40 8.20
C TYR A 168 -10.94 -3.45 8.06
N LYS A 169 -11.61 -3.22 9.18
CA LYS A 169 -12.63 -2.19 9.34
C LYS A 169 -12.16 -1.14 10.33
N LYS A 170 -12.40 0.12 10.01
CA LYS A 170 -12.15 1.23 10.92
C LYS A 170 -13.29 1.34 11.93
N THR A 171 -12.98 1.19 13.22
CA THR A 171 -13.91 1.37 14.34
C THR A 171 -13.35 2.48 15.23
N GLY A 172 -13.90 3.70 15.08
CA GLY A 172 -13.30 4.91 15.67
C GLY A 172 -11.91 5.18 15.09
N ASP A 173 -10.91 5.28 15.96
CA ASP A 173 -9.51 5.53 15.58
C ASP A 173 -8.67 4.24 15.42
N LYS A 174 -9.32 3.08 15.44
CA LYS A 174 -8.63 1.77 15.37
C LYS A 174 -9.04 0.99 14.14
N TRP A 175 -8.14 0.15 13.67
CA TRP A 175 -8.39 -0.84 12.62
C TRP A 175 -8.52 -2.23 13.23
N GLU A 176 -9.62 -2.89 12.93
CA GLU A 176 -9.94 -4.24 13.42
C GLU A 176 -10.00 -5.20 12.23
N SER A 177 -9.32 -6.35 12.32
CA SER A 177 -9.41 -7.38 11.29
C SER A 177 -10.79 -8.04 11.33
N ILE A 178 -11.50 -8.04 10.21
CA ILE A 178 -12.87 -8.59 10.12
C ILE A 178 -12.99 -9.80 9.19
N LYS A 179 -12.03 -10.03 8.29
CA LYS A 179 -12.02 -11.19 7.39
C LYS A 179 -10.61 -11.49 6.90
N THR A 180 -10.27 -12.76 6.74
CA THR A 180 -9.02 -13.21 6.11
C THR A 180 -9.36 -13.95 4.81
N PHE A 181 -8.81 -13.51 3.67
CA PHE A 181 -9.04 -14.16 2.36
C PHE A 181 -8.08 -15.30 2.09
N CYS A 182 -6.87 -15.18 2.62
CA CYS A 182 -5.90 -16.25 2.58
C CYS A 182 -4.91 -16.11 3.73
N ARG A 183 -4.37 -17.25 4.14
CA ARG A 183 -3.30 -17.35 5.12
C ARG A 183 -2.44 -18.55 4.77
N TRP A 184 -1.13 -18.41 4.96
CA TRP A 184 -0.19 -19.51 4.90
C TRP A 184 0.75 -19.46 6.11
N ILE A 185 1.23 -20.63 6.49
CA ILE A 185 2.23 -20.84 7.55
C ILE A 185 3.13 -21.95 7.02
N SER A 186 4.44 -21.79 7.15
CA SER A 186 5.44 -22.80 6.79
C SER A 186 6.16 -23.33 8.02
#